data_AF-A0A7L9A907-F1
#
_entry.id   AF-A0A7L9A907-F1
#
_cell.length_a   1.000
_cell.length_b   1.000
_cell.length_c   1.000
_cell.angle_alpha   90.00
_cell.angle_beta   90.00
_cell.angle_gamma   90.00
#
_symmetry.space_group_name_H-M   'P 1'
#
loop_
_entity.id
_entity.type
_entity.pdbx_description
1 polymer ?
#
loop_
_entity_poly.entity_id
_entity_poly.type
_entity_poly.pdbx_seq_one_letter_code
_entity_poly.pdbx_strand_id
1 'polypeptide(L)'
;GDAFLALWKTDKRTFLCHTIHTAIACALIIQHSYGSYETDVKVNLKVKLAISAGNLIFSPIGSGIDMNYVLIGLPVLEAKTAESLCNSGEVKLTPTAWGHCYSRNYDHVISDDGHVTIKAILYDPTEKDVSKPFHGFGAMLRQINKTFIDIENLSELFVDDATAITKKNEWLSLRKTILIIENKNIGSEIRKFMIRPVLTQIDAHQPLEYLTEMRQVSVLFVTLKPKDCSFSQLITIVNNSYKISCEIVYKSMGCVNKIILFDKDVMILVIFGLRGFKHESEAQAALKCAFSIKKSVAALDGVHEVSIGVTTGQVYCGVVGHPLRREFTVIGAIVNKAARFMCCFR
;
A
#
# COMPACT_ATOMS: atom_id res chain seq x y z
N GLY A 1 -2.22 -4.80 -6.75
CA GLY A 1 -1.39 -3.61 -7.04
C GLY A 1 -2.29 -2.51 -7.59
N ASP A 2 -3.40 -2.34 -6.91
CA ASP A 2 -4.66 -1.75 -7.37
C ASP A 2 -5.16 -0.71 -6.37
N ALA A 3 -4.52 -0.64 -5.20
CA ALA A 3 -4.75 0.37 -4.18
C ALA A 3 -3.44 0.71 -3.48
N PHE A 4 -3.39 1.91 -2.89
CA PHE A 4 -2.41 2.30 -1.89
C PHE A 4 -3.13 2.62 -0.58
N LEU A 5 -2.47 2.37 0.54
CA LEU A 5 -2.95 2.75 1.86
C LEU A 5 -2.10 3.90 2.39
N ALA A 6 -2.76 5.00 2.75
CA ALA A 6 -2.13 6.15 3.37
C ALA A 6 -2.59 6.26 4.83
N LEU A 7 -1.67 6.62 5.72
CA LEU A 7 -1.94 6.75 7.15
C LEU A 7 -1.58 8.14 7.64
N TRP A 8 -2.54 8.81 8.27
CA TRP A 8 -2.30 10.02 9.05
C TRP A 8 -2.28 9.66 10.52
N LYS A 9 -1.11 9.77 11.15
CA LYS A 9 -0.96 9.56 12.59
C LYS A 9 -1.34 10.84 13.33
N THR A 10 -2.33 10.73 14.23
CA THR A 10 -2.71 11.82 15.14
C THR A 10 -1.92 11.70 16.44
N ASP A 11 -1.36 12.81 16.91
CA ASP A 11 -0.70 12.89 18.22
C ASP A 11 -1.73 13.24 19.29
N LYS A 12 -1.43 12.96 20.57
CA LYS A 12 -2.32 13.29 21.70
C LYS A 12 -2.67 14.78 21.83
N ARG A 13 -1.93 15.67 21.14
CA ARG A 13 -2.09 17.12 21.17
C ARG A 13 -2.95 17.66 20.03
N THR A 14 -3.14 16.89 18.96
CA THR A 14 -3.95 17.30 17.81
C THR A 14 -5.32 16.65 17.88
N PHE A 15 -6.36 17.41 17.57
CA PHE A 15 -7.70 16.85 17.50
C PHE A 15 -7.82 15.93 16.28
N LEU A 16 -8.38 14.74 16.51
CA LEU A 16 -8.61 13.76 15.45
C LEU A 16 -9.47 14.36 14.30
N CYS A 17 -10.42 15.24 14.62
CA CYS A 17 -11.24 15.93 13.63
C CYS A 17 -10.42 16.77 12.65
N HIS A 18 -9.34 17.42 13.08
CA HIS A 18 -8.45 18.19 12.20
C HIS A 18 -7.66 17.25 11.29
N THR A 19 -7.17 16.12 11.81
CA THR A 19 -6.48 15.13 10.99
C THR A 19 -7.41 14.54 9.94
N ILE A 20 -8.64 14.18 10.31
CA ILE A 20 -9.64 13.69 9.37
C ILE A 20 -9.95 14.76 8.32
N HIS A 21 -10.11 16.02 8.71
CA HIS A 21 -10.30 17.12 7.78
C HIS A 21 -9.15 17.21 6.75
N THR A 22 -7.90 17.13 7.19
CA THR A 22 -6.75 17.14 6.27
C THR A 22 -6.75 15.94 5.31
N ALA A 23 -7.21 14.77 5.76
CA ALA A 23 -7.36 13.60 4.91
C ALA A 23 -8.49 13.77 3.87
N ILE A 24 -9.63 14.36 4.27
CA ILE A 24 -10.73 14.70 3.35
C ILE A 24 -10.27 15.72 2.31
N ALA A 25 -9.60 16.79 2.73
CA ALA A 25 -9.05 17.81 1.83
C ALA A 25 -8.09 17.18 0.81
N CYS A 26 -7.16 16.33 1.28
CA CYS A 26 -6.25 15.59 0.41
C CYS A 26 -7.01 14.68 -0.58
N ALA A 27 -8.03 13.97 -0.12
CA ALA A 27 -8.82 13.08 -0.97
C ALA A 27 -9.59 13.85 -2.05
N LEU A 28 -10.20 14.99 -1.71
CA LEU A 28 -10.88 15.84 -2.68
C LEU A 28 -9.92 16.46 -3.70
N ILE A 29 -8.70 16.83 -3.29
CA ILE A 29 -7.65 17.27 -4.21
C ILE A 29 -7.28 16.15 -5.19
N ILE A 30 -7.10 14.93 -4.69
CA ILE A 30 -6.80 13.78 -5.55
C ILE A 30 -7.93 13.55 -6.54
N GLN A 31 -9.20 13.58 -6.12
CA GLN A 31 -10.32 13.43 -7.04
C GLN A 31 -10.44 14.58 -8.04
N HIS A 32 -10.17 15.81 -7.63
CA HIS A 32 -10.27 16.96 -8.52
C HIS A 32 -9.14 16.98 -9.57
N SER A 33 -7.90 16.70 -9.15
CA SER A 33 -6.72 16.81 -10.01
C SER A 33 -6.42 15.54 -10.80
N TYR A 34 -6.66 14.37 -10.21
CA TYR A 34 -6.24 13.07 -10.73
C TYR A 34 -7.38 12.04 -10.71
N GLY A 35 -8.62 12.49 -10.51
CA GLY A 35 -9.78 11.61 -10.36
C GLY A 35 -10.23 10.92 -11.65
N SER A 36 -9.86 11.47 -12.81
CA SER A 36 -10.09 10.86 -14.12
C SER A 36 -8.85 10.99 -15.00
N TYR A 37 -8.43 9.87 -15.58
CA TYR A 37 -7.33 9.82 -16.53
C TYR A 37 -7.75 9.01 -17.76
N GLU A 38 -7.76 9.66 -18.92
CA GLU A 38 -8.02 8.99 -20.19
C GLU A 38 -6.73 8.37 -20.71
N THR A 39 -6.73 7.04 -20.85
CA THR A 39 -5.59 6.30 -21.38
C THR A 39 -5.56 6.34 -22.90
N ASP A 40 -4.39 6.05 -23.50
CA ASP A 40 -4.21 5.95 -24.95
C ASP A 40 -5.12 4.92 -25.62
N VAL A 41 -5.57 3.92 -24.86
CA VAL A 41 -6.53 2.89 -25.29
C VAL A 41 -8.00 3.30 -25.06
N LYS A 42 -8.26 4.59 -24.79
CA LYS A 42 -9.59 5.18 -24.57
C LYS A 42 -10.36 4.58 -23.39
N VAL A 43 -9.65 4.05 -22.39
CA VAL A 43 -10.22 3.64 -21.12
C VAL A 43 -10.05 4.78 -20.12
N ASN A 44 -11.16 5.25 -19.54
CA ASN A 44 -11.12 6.27 -18.50
C ASN A 44 -10.89 5.61 -17.13
N LEU A 45 -9.73 5.86 -16.55
CA LEU A 45 -9.38 5.41 -15.21
C LEU A 45 -9.89 6.41 -14.19
N LYS A 46 -10.60 5.90 -13.18
CA LYS A 46 -11.08 6.71 -12.06
C LYS A 46 -10.62 6.11 -10.75
N VAL A 47 -10.31 6.97 -9.79
CA VAL A 47 -9.92 6.54 -8.44
C VAL A 47 -11.13 6.56 -7.50
N LYS A 48 -11.05 5.71 -6.48
CA LYS A 48 -11.98 5.65 -5.36
C LYS A 48 -11.19 5.95 -4.09
N LEU A 49 -11.74 6.76 -3.21
CA LEU A 49 -11.08 7.09 -1.95
C LEU A 49 -12.02 6.76 -0.80
N ALA A 50 -11.50 6.01 0.16
CA ALA A 50 -12.21 5.62 1.37
C ALA A 50 -11.43 6.10 2.60
N ILE A 51 -12.12 6.69 3.57
CA ILE A 51 -11.52 7.26 4.78
C ILE A 51 -12.14 6.61 6.02
N SER A 52 -11.27 6.08 6.86
CA SER A 52 -11.59 5.48 8.16
C SER A 52 -10.74 6.09 9.25
N ALA A 53 -11.26 6.15 10.48
CA ALA A 53 -10.53 6.66 11.62
C ALA A 53 -10.68 5.74 12.84
N GLY A 54 -9.62 5.63 13.63
CA GLY A 54 -9.64 4.89 14.88
C GLY A 54 -8.27 4.33 15.24
N ASN A 55 -8.27 3.40 16.19
CA ASN A 55 -7.04 2.80 16.70
C ASN A 55 -6.58 1.65 15.79
N LEU A 56 -5.28 1.63 15.52
CA LEU A 56 -4.61 0.57 14.78
C LEU A 56 -3.36 0.10 15.50
N ILE A 57 -3.01 -1.15 15.27
CA ILE A 57 -1.79 -1.80 15.73
C ILE A 57 -0.90 -1.99 14.51
N PHE A 58 0.32 -1.46 14.62
CA PHE A 58 1.41 -1.74 13.69
C PHE A 58 2.26 -2.86 14.29
N SER A 59 2.44 -3.97 13.57
CA SER A 59 3.25 -5.09 14.05
C SER A 59 4.26 -5.53 12.98
N PRO A 60 5.57 -5.48 13.27
CA PRO A 60 6.57 -6.09 12.41
C PRO A 60 6.50 -7.62 12.55
N ILE A 61 6.62 -8.30 11.42
CA ILE A 61 6.58 -9.76 11.29
C ILE A 61 7.78 -10.24 10.48
N GLY A 62 8.07 -11.53 10.56
CA GLY A 62 9.23 -12.15 9.92
C GLY A 62 10.37 -12.43 10.89
N SER A 63 11.52 -12.77 10.32
CA SER A 63 12.71 -13.14 11.09
C SER A 63 13.98 -12.92 10.29
N GLY A 64 15.06 -12.55 10.99
CA GLY A 64 16.38 -12.42 10.40
C GLY A 64 16.44 -11.28 9.38
N ILE A 65 16.64 -11.65 8.11
CA ILE A 65 16.80 -10.71 6.99
C ILE A 65 15.50 -10.41 6.25
N ASP A 66 14.45 -11.20 6.47
CA ASP A 66 13.18 -11.11 5.75
C ASP A 66 12.08 -10.65 6.71
N MET A 67 11.96 -9.33 6.86
CA MET A 67 10.96 -8.66 7.69
C MET A 67 9.85 -8.06 6.83
N ASN A 68 8.65 -8.02 7.38
CA ASN A 68 7.51 -7.30 6.82
C ASN A 68 6.72 -6.66 7.96
N TYR A 69 5.63 -5.97 7.64
CA TYR A 69 4.75 -5.43 8.67
C TYR A 69 3.29 -5.68 8.31
N VAL A 70 2.44 -5.71 9.33
CA VAL A 70 0.99 -5.78 9.17
C VAL A 70 0.32 -4.69 9.99
N LEU A 71 -0.80 -4.20 9.47
CA LEU A 71 -1.66 -3.23 10.12
C LEU A 71 -2.95 -3.95 10.51
N ILE A 72 -3.32 -3.83 11.79
CA ILE A 72 -4.50 -4.49 12.34
C ILE A 72 -5.32 -3.48 13.11
N GLY A 73 -6.61 -3.45 12.87
CA GLY A 73 -7.53 -2.61 13.62
C GLY A 73 -8.79 -2.36 12.83
N LEU A 74 -9.82 -1.94 13.54
CA LEU A 74 -11.12 -1.62 12.95
C LEU A 74 -11.02 -0.66 11.74
N PRO A 75 -10.18 0.41 11.75
CA PRO A 75 -10.12 1.32 10.61
C PRO A 75 -9.68 0.62 9.31
N VAL A 76 -8.76 -0.34 9.37
CA VAL A 76 -8.31 -1.07 8.18
C VAL A 76 -9.45 -1.91 7.58
N LEU A 77 -10.31 -2.46 8.43
CA LEU A 77 -11.48 -3.23 8.04
C LEU A 77 -12.53 -2.33 7.38
N GLU A 78 -12.87 -1.24 8.08
CA GLU A 78 -13.87 -0.29 7.64
C GLU A 78 -13.45 0.45 6.36
N ALA A 79 -12.15 0.72 6.18
CA ALA A 79 -11.62 1.29 4.94
C ALA A 79 -11.84 0.36 3.74
N LYS A 80 -11.63 -0.95 3.91
CA LYS A 80 -11.86 -1.94 2.86
C LYS A 80 -13.34 -2.04 2.52
N THR A 81 -14.22 -2.12 3.52
CA THR A 81 -15.68 -2.14 3.29
C THR A 81 -16.15 -0.87 2.61
N ALA A 82 -15.66 0.29 3.05
CA ALA A 82 -16.02 1.57 2.44
C ALA A 82 -15.51 1.70 1.01
N GLU A 83 -14.32 1.19 0.68
CA GLU A 83 -13.80 1.14 -0.69
C GLU A 83 -14.70 0.30 -1.59
N SER A 84 -15.15 -0.87 -1.11
CA SER A 84 -16.04 -1.75 -1.86
C SER A 84 -17.41 -1.12 -2.13
N LEU A 85 -17.91 -0.28 -1.22
CA LEU A 85 -19.15 0.48 -1.36
C LEU A 85 -18.96 1.81 -2.13
N CYS A 86 -17.73 2.23 -2.42
CA CYS A 86 -17.43 3.51 -3.04
C CYS A 86 -17.58 3.42 -4.57
N ASN A 87 -18.27 4.39 -5.18
CA ASN A 87 -18.31 4.49 -6.63
C ASN A 87 -17.07 5.23 -7.16
N SER A 88 -16.75 5.02 -8.43
CA SER A 88 -15.64 5.69 -9.10
C SER A 88 -15.82 7.21 -9.12
N GLY A 89 -14.85 7.95 -8.57
CA GLY A 89 -14.89 9.40 -8.43
C GLY A 89 -15.46 9.90 -7.09
N GLU A 90 -15.86 9.01 -6.18
CA GLU A 90 -16.36 9.38 -4.85
C GLU A 90 -15.25 9.42 -3.79
N VAL A 91 -15.49 10.22 -2.73
CA VAL A 91 -14.78 10.15 -1.46
C VAL A 91 -15.77 9.69 -0.40
N LYS A 92 -15.58 8.47 0.11
CA LYS A 92 -16.50 7.83 1.07
C LYS A 92 -15.87 7.75 2.45
N LEU A 93 -16.62 8.15 3.46
CA LEU A 93 -16.26 8.10 4.87
C LEU A 93 -17.06 7.00 5.56
N THR A 94 -16.37 6.31 6.46
CA THR A 94 -16.95 5.35 7.38
C THR A 94 -17.67 6.06 8.54
N PRO A 95 -18.65 5.41 9.20
CA PRO A 95 -19.36 6.00 10.34
C PRO A 95 -18.42 6.45 11.47
N THR A 96 -17.34 5.71 11.72
CA THR A 96 -16.32 6.03 12.74
C THR A 96 -15.58 7.31 12.42
N ALA A 97 -15.19 7.53 11.16
CA ALA A 97 -14.58 8.78 10.71
C ALA A 97 -15.58 9.95 10.75
N TRP A 98 -16.81 9.72 10.30
CA TRP A 98 -17.84 10.75 10.24
C TRP A 98 -18.27 11.23 11.64
N GLY A 99 -18.30 10.36 12.63
CA GLY A 99 -18.63 10.72 14.02
C GLY A 99 -17.70 11.76 14.65
N HIS A 100 -16.52 12.00 14.07
CA HIS A 100 -15.60 13.04 14.50
C HIS A 100 -15.69 14.34 13.68
N CYS A 101 -16.54 14.38 12.65
CA CYS A 101 -16.70 15.51 11.75
C CYS A 101 -17.96 16.31 12.08
N TYR A 102 -17.89 17.63 11.96
CA TYR A 102 -19.06 18.50 12.06
C TYR A 102 -19.75 18.58 10.70
N SER A 103 -21.01 18.17 10.63
CA SER A 103 -21.79 18.11 9.39
C SER A 103 -21.87 19.45 8.65
N ARG A 104 -21.89 20.57 9.38
CA ARG A 104 -21.90 21.93 8.84
C ARG A 104 -20.71 22.22 7.90
N ASN A 105 -19.57 21.56 8.11
CA ASN A 105 -18.34 21.87 7.40
C ASN A 105 -18.27 21.25 6.00
N TYR A 106 -19.20 20.36 5.64
CA TYR A 106 -19.11 19.54 4.43
C TYR A 106 -20.45 19.44 3.70
N ASP A 107 -20.40 19.52 2.37
CA ASP A 107 -21.48 19.06 1.51
C ASP A 107 -21.39 17.53 1.41
N HIS A 108 -22.41 16.83 1.90
CA HIS A 108 -22.37 15.40 2.13
C HIS A 108 -23.72 14.72 1.87
N VAL A 109 -23.66 13.43 1.53
CA VAL A 109 -24.83 12.55 1.37
C VAL A 109 -24.62 11.31 2.24
N ILE A 110 -25.55 11.07 3.15
CA ILE A 110 -25.56 9.89 4.02
C ILE A 110 -26.28 8.77 3.29
N SER A 111 -25.64 7.60 3.20
CA SER A 111 -26.22 6.38 2.64
C SER A 111 -26.95 5.59 3.72
N ASP A 112 -27.87 4.69 3.33
CA ASP A 112 -28.65 3.88 4.27
C ASP A 112 -27.77 3.03 5.21
N ASP A 113 -26.60 2.61 4.74
CA ASP A 113 -25.60 1.85 5.51
C ASP A 113 -24.75 2.71 6.49
N GLY A 114 -25.13 3.98 6.71
CA GLY A 114 -24.44 4.92 7.59
C GLY A 114 -23.13 5.50 7.03
N HIS A 115 -22.69 5.06 5.86
CA HIS A 115 -21.53 5.61 5.17
C HIS A 115 -21.86 6.97 4.56
N VAL A 116 -20.88 7.87 4.54
CA VAL A 116 -21.08 9.26 4.11
C VAL A 116 -20.22 9.59 2.91
N THR A 117 -20.83 10.09 1.85
CA THR A 117 -20.11 10.57 0.66
C THR A 117 -19.90 12.07 0.77
N ILE A 118 -18.64 12.52 0.69
CA ILE A 118 -18.29 13.94 0.75
C ILE A 118 -18.11 14.48 -0.66
N LYS A 119 -18.85 15.55 -0.99
CA LYS A 119 -18.77 16.23 -2.28
C LYS A 119 -17.82 17.43 -2.25
N ALA A 120 -17.92 18.24 -1.19
CA ALA A 120 -17.12 19.44 -1.04
C ALA A 120 -16.90 19.82 0.43
N ILE A 121 -15.86 20.60 0.68
CA ILE A 121 -15.62 21.29 1.96
C ILE A 121 -16.26 22.67 1.87
N LEU A 122 -17.11 22.99 2.84
CA LEU A 122 -17.79 24.29 2.96
C LEU A 122 -17.05 25.22 3.94
N TYR A 123 -16.54 24.68 5.04
CA TYR A 123 -15.83 25.43 6.08
C TYR A 123 -14.61 24.64 6.58
N ASP A 124 -13.50 25.33 6.82
CA ASP A 124 -12.28 24.72 7.35
C ASP A 124 -12.27 24.78 8.90
N PRO A 125 -12.31 23.63 9.61
CA PRO A 125 -12.24 23.59 11.07
C PRO A 125 -10.86 23.98 11.63
N THR A 126 -9.82 24.06 10.80
CA THR A 126 -8.46 24.40 11.23
C THR A 126 -8.20 25.91 11.21
N GLU A 127 -9.02 26.69 10.50
CA GLU A 127 -8.93 28.14 10.49
C GLU A 127 -9.47 28.76 11.79
N LYS A 128 -8.88 29.89 12.19
CA LYS A 128 -9.30 30.64 13.39
C LYS A 128 -10.72 31.23 13.24
N ASP A 129 -11.14 31.53 12.01
CA ASP A 129 -12.48 32.03 11.66
C ASP A 129 -13.26 30.93 10.92
N VAL A 130 -13.89 30.01 11.66
CA VAL A 130 -14.67 28.89 11.11
C VAL A 130 -15.94 29.35 10.36
N SER A 131 -16.26 30.66 10.37
CA SER A 131 -17.39 31.26 9.67
C SER A 131 -17.11 31.61 8.21
N LYS A 132 -15.83 31.64 7.80
CA LYS A 132 -15.47 31.98 6.42
C LYS A 132 -15.66 30.77 5.50
N PRO A 133 -16.32 30.96 4.34
CA PRO A 133 -16.46 29.88 3.37
C PRO A 133 -15.08 29.45 2.85
N PHE A 134 -14.91 28.15 2.60
CA PHE A 134 -13.67 27.59 2.10
C PHE A 134 -13.37 28.13 0.69
N HIS A 135 -12.24 28.83 0.54
CA HIS A 135 -11.85 29.52 -0.71
C HIS A 135 -11.32 28.57 -1.80
N GLY A 136 -11.48 27.26 -1.61
CA GLY A 136 -11.04 26.22 -2.54
C GLY A 136 -9.55 25.88 -2.44
N PHE A 137 -9.13 24.89 -3.23
CA PHE A 137 -7.78 24.32 -3.14
C PHE A 137 -6.69 25.08 -3.92
N GLY A 138 -6.99 26.28 -4.46
CA GLY A 138 -6.13 26.94 -5.44
C GLY A 138 -4.70 27.24 -4.97
N ALA A 139 -4.52 27.69 -3.71
CA ALA A 139 -3.19 27.92 -3.16
C ALA A 139 -2.41 26.61 -2.95
N MET A 140 -3.08 25.57 -2.45
CA MET A 140 -2.50 24.27 -2.18
C MET A 140 -2.12 23.54 -3.48
N LEU A 141 -2.97 23.61 -4.51
CA LEU A 141 -2.71 23.05 -5.84
C LEU A 141 -1.48 23.68 -6.50
N ARG A 142 -1.32 25.02 -6.41
CA ARG A 142 -0.12 25.69 -6.94
C ARG A 142 1.17 25.21 -6.27
N GLN A 143 1.14 25.02 -4.96
CA GLN A 143 2.30 24.51 -4.22
C GLN A 143 2.63 23.05 -4.60
N ILE A 144 1.60 22.21 -4.74
CA ILE A 144 1.75 20.81 -5.15
C ILE A 144 2.33 20.73 -6.57
N ASN A 145 1.79 21.48 -7.52
CA ASN A 145 2.24 21.49 -8.91
C ASN A 145 3.67 22.02 -9.05
N LYS A 146 4.03 23.09 -8.32
CA LYS A 146 5.41 23.57 -8.27
C LYS A 146 6.36 22.46 -7.81
N THR A 147 5.99 21.78 -6.72
CA THR A 147 6.75 20.64 -6.20
C THR A 147 6.92 19.57 -7.28
N PHE A 148 5.84 19.12 -7.94
CA PHE A 148 5.88 18.12 -9.02
C PHE A 148 6.79 18.50 -10.21
N ILE A 149 6.79 19.76 -10.62
CA ILE A 149 7.66 20.22 -11.71
C ILE A 149 9.13 20.18 -11.26
N ASP A 150 9.43 20.59 -10.03
CA ASP A 150 10.78 20.53 -9.48
C ASP A 150 11.29 19.07 -9.42
N ILE A 151 10.39 18.09 -9.21
CA ILE A 151 10.66 16.63 -9.18
C ILE A 151 11.07 16.08 -10.54
N GLU A 152 10.31 16.38 -11.58
CA GLU A 152 10.59 15.86 -12.93
C GLU A 152 11.94 16.38 -13.45
N ASN A 153 12.22 17.66 -13.20
CA ASN A 153 13.48 18.32 -13.59
C ASN A 153 14.70 17.84 -12.78
N LEU A 154 14.50 17.18 -11.63
CA LEU A 154 15.57 16.65 -10.79
C LEU A 154 16.17 15.35 -11.35
N SER A 155 15.45 14.64 -12.22
CA SER A 155 15.96 13.43 -12.88
C SER A 155 17.18 13.69 -13.78
N GLU A 156 17.45 14.94 -14.14
CA GLU A 156 18.54 15.35 -15.04
C GLU A 156 19.81 15.88 -14.34
N LEU A 157 19.85 15.97 -13.00
CA LEU A 157 20.94 16.65 -12.28
C LEU A 157 21.71 15.73 -11.32
N PHE A 158 22.53 14.84 -11.87
CA PHE A 158 23.68 14.26 -11.16
C PHE A 158 24.94 15.09 -11.46
N VAL A 159 25.02 16.28 -10.88
CA VAL A 159 26.25 17.09 -10.89
C VAL A 159 26.56 17.48 -9.44
N ASP A 160 27.71 17.03 -8.94
CA ASP A 160 28.21 17.29 -7.58
C ASP A 160 28.66 18.75 -7.45
N ASP A 161 27.70 19.65 -7.19
CA ASP A 161 27.99 21.06 -6.86
C ASP A 161 27.24 21.48 -5.59
N ALA A 162 27.71 22.53 -4.91
CA ALA A 162 27.14 22.98 -3.62
C ALA A 162 25.65 23.38 -3.71
N THR A 163 25.22 23.81 -4.91
CA THR A 163 23.82 24.09 -5.24
C THR A 163 22.97 22.82 -5.31
N ALA A 164 23.54 21.70 -5.75
CA ALA A 164 22.87 20.39 -5.80
C ALA A 164 22.63 19.83 -4.39
N ILE A 165 23.53 20.06 -3.43
CA ILE A 165 23.36 19.63 -2.02
C ILE A 165 22.17 20.36 -1.38
N THR A 166 22.04 21.67 -1.60
CA THR A 166 20.94 22.48 -1.06
C THR A 166 19.61 22.03 -1.66
N LYS A 167 19.54 21.84 -2.98
CA LYS A 167 18.36 21.30 -3.67
C LYS A 167 18.00 19.87 -3.24
N LYS A 168 19.01 19.02 -2.99
CA LYS A 168 18.82 17.67 -2.45
C LYS A 168 18.23 17.69 -1.03
N ASN A 169 18.64 18.63 -0.18
CA ASN A 169 18.06 18.76 1.15
C ASN A 169 16.62 19.28 1.10
N GLU A 170 16.33 20.25 0.23
CA GLU A 170 14.96 20.71 -0.05
C GLU A 170 14.08 19.56 -0.56
N TRP A 171 14.61 18.75 -1.47
CA TRP A 171 13.97 17.56 -1.99
C TRP A 171 13.62 16.52 -0.90
N LEU A 172 14.62 16.14 -0.11
CA LEU A 172 14.45 15.18 0.99
C LEU A 172 13.51 15.72 2.07
N SER A 173 13.36 17.04 2.19
CA SER A 173 12.45 17.68 3.15
C SER A 173 10.97 17.35 2.89
N LEU A 174 10.59 17.01 1.65
CA LEU A 174 9.25 16.51 1.30
C LEU A 174 8.89 15.25 2.11
N ARG A 175 9.91 14.47 2.49
CA ARG A 175 9.76 13.35 3.40
C ARG A 175 10.80 13.45 4.53
N LYS A 176 10.52 14.34 5.49
CA LYS A 176 11.33 14.58 6.70
C LYS A 176 11.81 13.30 7.41
N THR A 177 11.06 12.21 7.32
CA THR A 177 11.46 10.89 7.86
C THR A 177 12.81 10.40 7.31
N ILE A 178 13.15 10.70 6.05
CA ILE A 178 14.44 10.29 5.45
C ILE A 178 15.60 10.94 6.21
N LEU A 179 15.51 12.25 6.47
CA LEU A 179 16.51 12.99 7.24
C LEU A 179 16.66 12.44 8.67
N ILE A 180 15.54 12.05 9.29
CA ILE A 180 15.56 11.43 10.63
C ILE A 180 16.27 10.07 10.60
N ILE A 181 16.05 9.26 9.56
CA ILE A 181 16.66 7.93 9.43
C ILE A 181 18.17 8.06 9.20
N GLU A 182 18.59 8.99 8.35
CA GLU A 182 20.00 9.29 8.09
C GLU A 182 20.72 9.68 9.38
N ASN A 183 20.13 10.59 10.16
CA ASN A 183 20.67 11.01 11.46
C ASN A 183 20.75 9.86 12.49
N LYS A 184 19.83 8.90 12.42
CA LYS A 184 19.78 7.76 13.36
C LYS A 184 20.59 6.54 12.90
N ASN A 185 21.12 6.55 11.68
CA ASN A 185 21.88 5.46 11.07
C ASN A 185 21.17 4.08 11.12
N ILE A 186 19.85 4.04 10.86
CA ILE A 186 19.02 2.81 10.92
C ILE A 186 18.90 2.15 9.53
N GLY A 187 19.73 2.54 8.57
CA GLY A 187 19.64 2.07 7.19
C GLY A 187 19.74 0.54 7.07
N SER A 188 20.65 -0.09 7.82
CA SER A 188 20.85 -1.54 7.83
C SER A 188 19.62 -2.33 8.32
N GLU A 189 18.90 -1.80 9.31
CA GLU A 189 17.71 -2.45 9.86
C GLU A 189 16.51 -2.33 8.92
N ILE A 190 16.36 -1.21 8.22
CA ILE A 190 15.26 -0.99 7.28
C ILE A 190 15.42 -1.84 6.02
N ARG A 191 16.65 -2.18 5.63
CA ARG A 191 16.93 -3.07 4.50
C ARG A 191 16.25 -4.43 4.63
N LYS A 192 16.00 -4.91 5.85
CA LYS A 192 15.28 -6.17 6.12
C LYS A 192 13.84 -6.17 5.61
N PHE A 193 13.25 -5.00 5.35
CA PHE A 193 11.89 -4.84 4.82
C PHE A 193 11.84 -4.72 3.29
N MET A 194 12.97 -4.84 2.61
CA MET A 194 13.06 -4.74 1.16
C MET A 194 13.12 -6.13 0.55
N ILE A 195 12.41 -6.32 -0.56
CA ILE A 195 12.46 -7.59 -1.29
C ILE A 195 13.84 -7.79 -1.92
N ARG A 196 14.27 -9.05 -2.04
CA ARG A 196 15.60 -9.42 -2.54
C ARG A 196 15.94 -8.83 -3.92
N PRO A 197 15.07 -8.84 -4.94
CA PRO A 197 15.39 -8.23 -6.24
C PRO A 197 15.79 -6.76 -6.14
N VAL A 198 15.16 -5.99 -5.26
CA VAL A 198 15.47 -4.57 -5.06
C VAL A 198 16.78 -4.42 -4.28
N LEU A 199 16.98 -5.22 -3.24
CA LEU A 199 18.24 -5.22 -2.48
C LEU A 199 19.44 -5.55 -3.37
N THR A 200 19.34 -6.57 -4.22
CA THR A 200 20.42 -6.95 -5.13
C THR A 200 20.81 -5.81 -6.07
N GLN A 201 19.84 -5.07 -6.60
CA GLN A 201 20.15 -3.92 -7.46
C GLN A 201 20.79 -2.76 -6.70
N ILE A 202 20.32 -2.49 -5.48
CA ILE A 202 20.92 -1.46 -4.61
C ILE A 202 22.37 -1.83 -4.30
N ASP A 203 22.64 -3.09 -3.97
CA ASP A 203 23.99 -3.55 -3.62
C ASP A 203 24.92 -3.59 -4.84
N ALA A 204 24.37 -3.88 -6.01
CA ALA A 204 25.09 -3.80 -7.28
C ALA A 204 25.28 -2.36 -7.80
N HIS A 205 24.78 -1.34 -7.08
CA HIS A 205 24.79 0.07 -7.50
C HIS A 205 24.16 0.26 -8.89
N GLN A 206 23.13 -0.53 -9.21
CA GLN A 206 22.43 -0.47 -10.48
C GLN A 206 21.12 0.33 -10.37
N PRO A 207 20.73 1.06 -11.43
CA PRO A 207 19.45 1.74 -11.49
C PRO A 207 18.28 0.76 -11.26
N LEU A 208 17.27 1.18 -10.48
CA LEU A 208 16.09 0.36 -10.20
C LEU A 208 15.21 0.18 -11.43
N GLU A 209 15.37 1.04 -12.43
CA GLU A 209 14.70 1.01 -13.73
C GLU A 209 15.00 -0.31 -14.45
N TYR A 210 16.13 -0.96 -14.18
CA TYR A 210 16.48 -2.28 -14.74
C TYR A 210 15.61 -3.44 -14.23
N LEU A 211 14.87 -3.21 -13.14
CA LEU A 211 13.83 -4.13 -12.67
C LEU A 211 12.52 -3.99 -13.45
N THR A 212 12.42 -2.97 -14.30
CA THR A 212 11.23 -2.71 -15.13
C THR A 212 11.28 -3.56 -16.37
N GLU A 213 10.42 -4.58 -16.44
CA GLU A 213 10.32 -5.47 -17.60
C GLU A 213 8.93 -6.10 -17.71
N MET A 214 8.55 -6.45 -18.94
CA MET A 214 7.46 -7.40 -19.20
C MET A 214 8.02 -8.82 -19.16
N ARG A 215 7.47 -9.65 -18.29
CA ARG A 215 8.04 -10.98 -18.03
C ARG A 215 6.98 -12.03 -17.79
N GLN A 216 7.24 -13.24 -18.25
CA GLN A 216 6.46 -14.41 -17.85
C GLN A 216 6.86 -14.82 -16.43
N VAL A 217 5.90 -14.85 -15.52
CA VAL A 217 6.11 -15.26 -14.13
C VAL A 217 5.03 -16.24 -13.71
N SER A 218 5.28 -16.99 -12.65
CA SER A 218 4.23 -17.75 -11.93
C SER A 218 3.90 -17.06 -10.61
N VAL A 219 2.63 -16.70 -10.43
CA VAL A 219 2.13 -15.96 -9.27
C VAL A 219 1.31 -16.89 -8.41
N LEU A 220 1.60 -16.90 -7.10
CA LEU A 220 0.79 -17.56 -6.10
C LEU A 220 0.20 -16.49 -5.18
N PHE A 221 -1.11 -16.54 -5.02
CA PHE A 221 -1.82 -15.83 -3.96
C PHE A 221 -2.19 -16.84 -2.89
N VAL A 222 -1.58 -16.73 -1.72
CA VAL A 222 -1.89 -17.55 -0.57
C VAL A 222 -2.81 -16.76 0.33
N THR A 223 -3.96 -17.34 0.69
CA THR A 223 -4.83 -16.80 1.73
C THR A 223 -5.06 -17.82 2.82
N LEU A 224 -5.16 -17.33 4.06
CA LEU A 224 -5.53 -18.14 5.20
C LEU A 224 -6.58 -17.41 6.04
N LYS A 225 -7.52 -18.19 6.56
CA LYS A 225 -8.54 -17.74 7.48
C LYS A 225 -8.19 -18.27 8.88
N PRO A 226 -7.83 -17.42 9.84
CA PRO A 226 -7.64 -17.81 11.22
C PRO A 226 -9.00 -18.05 11.88
N LYS A 227 -9.02 -18.91 12.90
CA LYS A 227 -10.14 -19.06 13.82
C LYS A 227 -10.34 -17.76 14.61
N ASP A 228 -11.52 -17.58 15.20
CA ASP A 228 -11.78 -16.43 16.05
C ASP A 228 -10.79 -16.40 17.21
N CYS A 229 -10.01 -15.33 17.29
CA CYS A 229 -8.91 -15.17 18.23
C CYS A 229 -8.66 -13.71 18.55
N SER A 230 -7.90 -13.47 19.62
CA SER A 230 -7.46 -12.11 19.99
C SER A 230 -6.45 -11.55 18.98
N PHE A 231 -6.28 -10.22 18.92
CA PHE A 231 -5.28 -9.60 18.03
C PHE A 231 -3.86 -10.10 18.28
N SER A 232 -3.48 -10.40 19.53
CA SER A 232 -2.17 -10.95 19.84
C SER A 232 -1.97 -12.33 19.22
N GLN A 233 -2.98 -13.20 19.28
CA GLN A 233 -2.94 -14.53 18.66
C GLN A 233 -2.93 -14.42 17.15
N LEU A 234 -3.74 -13.53 16.57
CA LEU A 234 -3.76 -13.25 15.13
C LEU A 234 -2.38 -12.85 14.62
N ILE A 235 -1.70 -11.91 15.30
CA ILE A 235 -0.33 -11.50 14.96
C ILE A 235 0.62 -12.69 14.99
N THR A 236 0.53 -13.55 16.00
CA THR A 236 1.38 -14.76 16.09
C THR A 236 1.11 -15.73 14.93
N ILE A 237 -0.15 -16.00 14.60
CA ILE A 237 -0.53 -16.87 13.48
C ILE A 237 0.00 -16.30 12.16
N VAL A 238 -0.23 -15.00 11.91
CA VAL A 238 0.24 -14.29 10.72
C VAL A 238 1.77 -14.35 10.63
N ASN A 239 2.47 -14.05 11.72
CA ASN A 239 3.93 -14.10 11.77
C ASN A 239 4.48 -15.51 11.46
N ASN A 240 3.90 -16.54 12.06
CA ASN A 240 4.31 -17.93 11.82
C ASN A 240 4.02 -18.37 10.38
N SER A 241 2.84 -18.02 9.86
CA SER A 241 2.47 -18.32 8.46
C SER A 241 3.40 -17.62 7.46
N TYR A 242 3.79 -16.37 7.74
CA TYR A 242 4.73 -15.61 6.92
C TYR A 242 6.12 -16.25 6.94
N LYS A 243 6.65 -16.60 8.12
CA LYS A 243 7.96 -17.27 8.27
C LYS A 243 8.02 -18.59 7.50
N ILE A 244 7.01 -19.46 7.68
CA ILE A 244 6.92 -20.74 6.96
C ILE A 244 6.85 -20.51 5.45
N SER A 245 6.04 -19.54 5.01
CA SER A 245 5.92 -19.22 3.58
C SER A 245 7.26 -18.73 3.02
N CYS A 246 7.94 -17.80 3.69
CA CYS A 246 9.27 -17.33 3.30
C CYS A 246 10.27 -18.48 3.18
N GLU A 247 10.34 -19.37 4.18
CA GLU A 247 11.28 -20.49 4.16
C GLU A 247 11.08 -21.41 2.95
N ILE A 248 9.84 -21.80 2.67
CA ILE A 248 9.50 -22.71 1.56
C ILE A 248 9.73 -22.02 0.21
N VAL A 249 9.33 -20.75 0.09
CA VAL A 249 9.47 -19.96 -1.14
C VAL A 249 10.93 -19.76 -1.49
N TYR A 250 11.76 -19.38 -0.53
CA TYR A 250 13.18 -19.13 -0.77
C TYR A 250 13.98 -20.39 -1.10
N LYS A 251 13.64 -21.54 -0.50
CA LYS A 251 14.19 -22.85 -0.90
C LYS A 251 13.87 -23.19 -2.36
N SER A 252 12.77 -22.66 -2.88
CA SER A 252 12.31 -22.88 -4.26
C SER A 252 12.72 -21.77 -5.22
N MET A 253 13.62 -20.85 -4.81
CA MET A 253 14.05 -19.68 -5.59
C MET A 253 12.88 -18.74 -5.97
N GLY A 254 11.81 -18.70 -5.18
CA GLY A 254 10.74 -17.71 -5.33
C GLY A 254 11.00 -16.45 -4.51
N CYS A 255 10.11 -15.47 -4.63
CA CYS A 255 10.12 -14.23 -3.86
C CYS A 255 8.76 -13.97 -3.20
N VAL A 256 8.75 -13.71 -1.90
CA VAL A 256 7.58 -13.17 -1.21
C VAL A 256 7.56 -11.66 -1.42
N ASN A 257 6.59 -11.16 -2.16
CA ASN A 257 6.53 -9.75 -2.55
C ASN A 257 5.81 -8.89 -1.51
N LYS A 258 4.61 -9.31 -1.10
CA LYS A 258 3.76 -8.56 -0.17
C LYS A 258 2.98 -9.50 0.74
N ILE A 259 2.73 -9.04 1.95
CA ILE A 259 1.74 -9.61 2.86
C ILE A 259 0.78 -8.51 3.26
N ILE A 260 -0.51 -8.80 3.22
CA ILE A 260 -1.57 -7.87 3.62
C ILE A 260 -2.54 -8.62 4.51
N LEU A 261 -3.04 -7.95 5.54
CA LEU A 261 -4.04 -8.49 6.45
C LEU A 261 -5.31 -7.64 6.35
N PHE A 262 -6.40 -8.28 5.92
CA PHE A 262 -7.71 -7.65 5.78
C PHE A 262 -8.78 -8.51 6.44
N ASP A 263 -9.41 -8.02 7.51
CA ASP A 263 -10.60 -8.64 8.11
C ASP A 263 -10.43 -10.13 8.40
N LYS A 264 -9.31 -10.46 9.04
CA LYS A 264 -8.84 -11.84 9.32
C LYS A 264 -8.35 -12.61 8.09
N ASP A 265 -8.65 -12.21 6.86
CA ASP A 265 -8.03 -12.80 5.68
C ASP A 265 -6.59 -12.26 5.52
N VAL A 266 -5.61 -13.14 5.72
CA VAL A 266 -4.22 -12.86 5.34
C VAL A 266 -4.09 -13.12 3.85
N MET A 267 -3.37 -12.27 3.13
CA MET A 267 -2.98 -12.48 1.75
C MET A 267 -1.46 -12.36 1.64
N ILE A 268 -0.82 -13.40 1.12
CA ILE A 268 0.60 -13.41 0.81
C ILE A 268 0.75 -13.55 -0.71
N LEU A 269 1.41 -12.58 -1.32
CA LEU A 269 1.74 -12.56 -2.74
C LEU A 269 3.15 -13.12 -2.94
N VAL A 270 3.25 -14.23 -3.65
CA VAL A 270 4.50 -14.90 -3.99
C VAL A 270 4.68 -14.94 -5.50
N ILE A 271 5.92 -14.76 -5.96
CA ILE A 271 6.27 -14.65 -7.37
C ILE A 271 7.48 -15.51 -7.68
N PHE A 272 7.36 -16.33 -8.73
CA PHE A 272 8.44 -17.11 -9.32
C PHE A 272 8.79 -16.58 -10.70
N GLY A 273 10.07 -16.64 -11.05
CA GLY A 273 10.56 -16.17 -12.35
C GLY A 273 10.90 -14.69 -12.42
N LEU A 274 11.09 -14.02 -11.29
CA LEU A 274 11.66 -12.67 -11.27
C LEU A 274 13.11 -12.67 -11.79
N ARG A 275 13.62 -11.48 -12.17
CA ARG A 275 15.02 -11.30 -12.56
C ARG A 275 15.96 -11.79 -11.46
N GLY A 276 16.98 -12.58 -11.83
CA GLY A 276 17.89 -13.25 -10.90
C GLY A 276 17.38 -14.58 -10.32
N PHE A 277 16.09 -14.90 -10.52
CA PHE A 277 15.42 -16.10 -10.00
C PHE A 277 14.80 -16.96 -11.12
N LYS A 278 15.24 -16.78 -12.38
CA LYS A 278 14.68 -17.49 -13.53
C LYS A 278 15.12 -18.96 -13.50
N HIS A 279 14.17 -19.87 -13.68
CA HIS A 279 14.43 -21.30 -13.73
C HIS A 279 13.58 -21.99 -14.81
N GLU A 280 14.06 -23.07 -15.41
CA GLU A 280 13.34 -23.75 -16.51
C GLU A 280 11.96 -24.29 -16.09
N SER A 281 11.81 -24.67 -14.82
CA SER A 281 10.60 -25.31 -14.27
C SER A 281 9.86 -24.46 -13.24
N GLU A 282 9.70 -23.15 -13.49
CA GLU A 282 9.04 -22.21 -12.57
C GLU A 282 7.60 -22.61 -12.21
N ALA A 283 6.80 -23.03 -13.18
CA ALA A 283 5.42 -23.45 -12.93
C ALA A 283 5.35 -24.70 -12.03
N GLN A 284 6.29 -25.65 -12.22
CA GLN A 284 6.39 -26.83 -11.37
C GLN A 284 6.84 -26.47 -9.96
N ALA A 285 7.85 -25.60 -9.82
CA ALA A 285 8.32 -25.10 -8.53
C ALA A 285 7.21 -24.35 -7.79
N ALA A 286 6.45 -23.50 -8.49
CA ALA A 286 5.29 -22.80 -7.96
C ALA A 286 4.23 -23.76 -7.42
N LEU A 287 3.86 -24.81 -8.16
CA LEU A 287 2.87 -25.79 -7.69
C LEU A 287 3.36 -26.61 -6.48
N LYS A 288 4.62 -27.07 -6.50
CA LYS A 288 5.23 -27.77 -5.36
C LYS A 288 5.29 -26.88 -4.11
N CYS A 289 5.67 -25.62 -4.30
CA CYS A 289 5.71 -24.62 -3.26
C CYS A 289 4.31 -24.35 -2.68
N ALA A 290 3.31 -24.13 -3.55
CA ALA A 290 1.91 -23.94 -3.14
C ALA A 290 1.41 -25.11 -2.29
N PHE A 291 1.64 -26.36 -2.72
CA PHE A 291 1.24 -27.53 -1.96
C PHE A 291 1.93 -27.59 -0.58
N SER A 292 3.23 -27.30 -0.53
CA SER A 292 4.02 -27.31 0.70
C SER A 292 3.57 -26.22 1.67
N ILE A 293 3.30 -25.01 1.16
CA ILE A 293 2.74 -23.90 1.96
C ILE A 293 1.37 -24.29 2.50
N LYS A 294 0.44 -24.79 1.65
CA LYS A 294 -0.90 -25.19 2.08
C LYS A 294 -0.83 -26.21 3.21
N LYS A 295 -0.01 -27.24 3.05
CA LYS A 295 0.17 -28.30 4.07
C LYS A 295 0.73 -27.75 5.37
N SER A 296 1.81 -26.97 5.32
CA SER A 296 2.49 -26.48 6.54
C SER A 296 1.71 -25.39 7.26
N VAL A 297 1.06 -24.48 6.51
CA VAL A 297 0.25 -23.40 7.10
C VAL A 297 -1.07 -23.93 7.64
N ALA A 298 -1.71 -24.90 6.99
CA ALA A 298 -2.94 -25.53 7.52
C ALA A 298 -2.68 -26.35 8.80
N ALA A 299 -1.44 -26.78 9.03
CA ALA A 299 -1.04 -27.48 10.26
C ALA A 299 -0.78 -26.54 11.44
N LEU A 300 -0.77 -25.21 11.24
CA LEU A 300 -0.65 -24.25 12.33
C LEU A 300 -1.92 -24.24 13.19
N ASP A 301 -1.74 -24.23 14.51
CA ASP A 301 -2.86 -24.05 15.42
C ASP A 301 -3.51 -22.67 15.22
N GLY A 302 -4.84 -22.63 15.32
CA GLY A 302 -5.62 -21.43 15.05
C GLY A 302 -5.87 -21.12 13.57
N VAL A 303 -5.38 -21.92 12.61
CA VAL A 303 -5.75 -21.78 11.20
C VAL A 303 -6.99 -22.64 10.91
N HIS A 304 -8.03 -22.04 10.32
CA HIS A 304 -9.25 -22.72 9.93
C HIS A 304 -9.15 -23.24 8.49
N GLU A 305 -8.65 -22.41 7.58
CA GLU A 305 -8.68 -22.68 6.14
C GLU A 305 -7.48 -22.02 5.46
N VAL A 306 -6.98 -22.67 4.41
CA VAL A 306 -5.90 -22.15 3.55
C VAL A 306 -6.28 -22.41 2.09
N SER A 307 -6.35 -21.34 1.30
CA SER A 307 -6.57 -21.41 -0.14
C SER A 307 -5.42 -20.76 -0.90
N ILE A 308 -5.07 -21.31 -2.06
CA ILE A 308 -3.97 -20.82 -2.88
C ILE A 308 -4.40 -20.78 -4.34
N GLY A 309 -4.34 -19.60 -4.94
CA GLY A 309 -4.53 -19.40 -6.37
C GLY A 309 -3.18 -19.33 -7.08
N VAL A 310 -2.95 -20.17 -8.09
CA VAL A 310 -1.72 -20.20 -8.89
C VAL A 310 -2.02 -19.88 -10.34
N THR A 311 -1.28 -18.95 -10.94
CA THR A 311 -1.38 -18.65 -12.38
C THR A 311 0.00 -18.36 -12.95
N THR A 312 0.17 -18.60 -14.25
CA THR A 312 1.39 -18.27 -14.99
C THR A 312 1.04 -17.42 -16.20
N GLY A 313 1.81 -16.36 -16.45
CA GLY A 313 1.61 -15.52 -17.62
C GLY A 313 2.47 -14.27 -17.62
N GLN A 314 2.30 -13.45 -18.65
CA GLN A 314 3.01 -12.19 -18.81
C GLN A 314 2.48 -11.15 -17.82
N VAL A 315 3.40 -10.47 -17.16
CA VAL A 315 3.12 -9.37 -16.22
C VAL A 315 4.12 -8.25 -16.44
N TYR A 316 3.71 -7.05 -16.04
CA TYR A 316 4.62 -5.95 -15.79
C TYR A 316 5.25 -6.15 -14.40
N CYS A 317 6.58 -6.12 -14.34
CA CYS A 317 7.38 -6.07 -13.11
C CYS A 317 8.10 -4.73 -13.07
N GLY A 318 8.17 -4.07 -11.91
CA GLY A 318 8.97 -2.85 -11.77
C GLY A 318 8.80 -2.16 -10.42
N VAL A 319 9.62 -1.13 -10.18
CA VAL A 319 9.49 -0.27 -9.01
C VAL A 319 8.58 0.90 -9.35
N VAL A 320 7.40 0.95 -8.71
CA VAL A 320 6.32 1.89 -9.04
C VAL A 320 6.13 2.89 -7.91
N GLY A 321 5.97 4.16 -8.26
CA GLY A 321 5.62 5.24 -7.34
C GLY A 321 6.56 6.43 -7.44
N HIS A 322 6.40 7.35 -6.49
CA HIS A 322 7.20 8.55 -6.38
C HIS A 322 8.68 8.22 -6.04
N PRO A 323 9.70 8.95 -6.52
CA PRO A 323 11.10 8.65 -6.20
C PRO A 323 11.40 8.56 -4.69
N LEU A 324 10.72 9.38 -3.87
CA LEU A 324 10.79 9.35 -2.40
C LEU A 324 9.89 8.29 -1.73
N ARG A 325 8.98 7.65 -2.48
CA ARG A 325 8.05 6.63 -2.00
C ARG A 325 7.59 5.75 -3.17
N ARG A 326 8.35 4.68 -3.42
CA ARG A 326 8.07 3.67 -4.44
C ARG A 326 8.21 2.26 -3.86
N GLU A 327 7.50 1.31 -4.46
CA GLU A 327 7.52 -0.09 -4.07
C GLU A 327 7.60 -0.98 -5.30
N PHE A 328 8.33 -2.09 -5.19
CA PHE A 328 8.32 -3.10 -6.24
C PHE A 328 6.91 -3.70 -6.36
N THR A 329 6.38 -3.70 -7.57
CA THR A 329 5.01 -4.08 -7.85
C THR A 329 4.97 -4.91 -9.12
N VAL A 330 4.10 -5.92 -9.10
CA VAL A 330 3.81 -6.74 -10.27
C VAL A 330 2.34 -6.54 -10.63
N ILE A 331 2.09 -6.23 -11.90
CA ILE A 331 0.79 -5.83 -12.43
C ILE A 331 0.48 -6.69 -13.66
N GLY A 332 -0.71 -7.29 -13.70
CA GLY A 332 -1.15 -8.04 -14.87
C GLY A 332 -2.46 -8.78 -14.63
N ALA A 333 -3.15 -9.12 -15.71
CA ALA A 333 -4.44 -9.85 -15.64
C ALA A 333 -4.30 -11.20 -14.92
N ILE A 334 -3.16 -11.88 -15.05
CA ILE A 334 -2.91 -13.15 -14.37
C ILE A 334 -2.73 -12.97 -12.86
N VAL A 335 -2.16 -11.85 -12.41
CA VAL A 335 -2.06 -11.50 -10.98
C VAL A 335 -3.46 -11.40 -10.38
N ASN A 336 -4.35 -10.67 -11.05
CA ASN A 336 -5.73 -10.51 -10.62
C ASN A 336 -6.51 -11.82 -10.68
N LYS A 337 -6.24 -12.68 -11.68
CA LYS A 337 -6.85 -14.01 -11.80
C LYS A 337 -6.44 -14.92 -10.64
N ALA A 338 -5.16 -14.95 -10.25
CA ALA A 338 -4.70 -15.70 -9.09
C ALA A 338 -5.37 -15.22 -7.78
N ALA A 339 -5.49 -13.90 -7.60
CA ALA A 339 -6.22 -13.33 -6.47
C ALA A 339 -7.71 -13.75 -6.43
N ARG A 340 -8.35 -13.90 -7.59
CA ARG A 340 -9.74 -14.43 -7.67
C ARG A 340 -9.81 -15.93 -7.38
N PHE A 341 -8.85 -16.71 -7.87
CA PHE A 341 -8.81 -18.16 -7.64
C PHE A 341 -8.69 -18.52 -6.16
N MET A 342 -7.86 -17.81 -5.39
CA MET A 342 -7.76 -18.04 -3.93
C MET A 342 -9.07 -17.73 -3.17
N CYS A 343 -9.95 -16.88 -3.74
CA CYS A 343 -11.22 -16.53 -3.10
C CYS A 343 -12.35 -17.50 -3.48
N CYS A 344 -12.37 -18.01 -4.71
CA CYS A 344 -13.43 -18.87 -5.21
C CYS A 344 -13.30 -20.34 -4.79
N PHE A 345 -12.07 -20.83 -4.57
CA PHE A 345 -11.79 -22.23 -4.26
C PHE A 345 -11.27 -22.38 -2.83
N ARG A 346 -12.16 -22.14 -1.86
CA ARG A 346 -11.87 -22.22 -0.43
C ARG A 346 -11.99 -23.68 0.06
#